data_AF-A0A9D7BRK3-F1
#
_entry.id   AF-A0A9D7BRK3-F1
#
_cell.length_a   1.000
_cell.length_b   1.000
_cell.length_c   1.000
_cell.angle_alpha   90.00
_cell.angle_beta   90.00
_cell.angle_gamma   90.00
#
_symmetry.space_group_name_H-M   'P 1'
#
loop_
_entity.id
_entity.type
_entity.pdbx_description
1 polymer ?
#
loop_
_entity_poly.entity_id
_entity_poly.type
_entity_poly.pdbx_seq_one_letter_code
_entity_poly.pdbx_strand_id
1 'polypeptide(L)'
;MSTALASHAEAAAAPADASPRVYWGVDCGSAEIKVAAVDADGQVLLTRKQRTLFPLAEHVHRALAGAPGAASPLHEDDRAALPEGGVPRLRAGQRVYATGYGRNHIPFVHGACTEIKAHYLGVQHQLGLAEDYTIIDIGGQDAKVIGATPSRVGQFAINRKCAAGTGAYIEELAHRLEVPMQSLPALAAAHDQELTLNSYCTVFSGQEVIKLLMHGERVENLVHALYRSVVKRVLEMTAIDTPTLVFSGGVMAHHQNLMPLFGERFERGVHTILAPNAQFCGAIGAAIHGHNEEKKDGFPHHQ
;
A
#
# COMPACT_ATOMS: atom_id res chain seq x y z
N MET A 1 -59.60 -30.39 -35.55
CA MET A 1 -58.76 -29.27 -35.11
C MET A 1 -57.94 -29.74 -33.93
N SER A 2 -56.71 -30.20 -34.18
CA SER A 2 -55.76 -30.60 -33.14
C SER A 2 -54.45 -29.88 -33.46
N THR A 3 -54.15 -28.86 -32.68
CA THR A 3 -52.92 -28.06 -32.76
C THR A 3 -51.87 -28.71 -31.88
N ALA A 4 -50.85 -29.30 -32.49
CA ALA A 4 -49.66 -29.78 -31.81
C ALA A 4 -48.78 -28.59 -31.41
N LEU A 5 -48.57 -28.41 -30.10
CA LEU A 5 -47.59 -27.49 -29.54
C LEU A 5 -46.19 -28.10 -29.68
N ALA A 6 -45.34 -27.46 -30.47
CA ALA A 6 -43.92 -27.76 -30.53
C ALA A 6 -43.25 -27.31 -29.22
N SER A 7 -42.67 -28.25 -28.48
CA SER A 7 -41.79 -27.96 -27.36
C SER A 7 -40.46 -27.41 -27.89
N HIS A 8 -40.23 -26.12 -27.72
CA HIS A 8 -38.89 -25.55 -27.83
C HIS A 8 -38.09 -26.01 -26.61
N ALA A 9 -37.17 -26.95 -26.82
CA ALA A 9 -36.12 -27.25 -25.86
C ALA A 9 -35.22 -26.01 -25.76
N GLU A 10 -35.26 -25.32 -24.61
CA GLU A 10 -34.26 -24.32 -24.25
C GLU A 10 -32.88 -24.97 -24.30
N ALA A 11 -32.01 -24.42 -25.14
CA ALA A 11 -30.60 -24.76 -25.16
C ALA A 11 -30.03 -24.44 -23.77
N ALA A 12 -29.60 -25.49 -23.05
CA ALA A 12 -28.90 -25.36 -21.79
C ALA A 12 -27.74 -24.36 -21.95
N ALA A 13 -27.72 -23.33 -21.11
CA ALA A 13 -26.64 -22.36 -21.05
C ALA A 13 -25.30 -23.10 -20.90
N ALA A 14 -24.32 -22.72 -21.71
CA ALA A 14 -22.96 -23.23 -21.61
C ALA A 14 -22.44 -23.07 -20.17
N PRO A 15 -21.66 -24.02 -19.63
CA PRO A 15 -21.11 -23.91 -18.29
C PRO A 15 -20.28 -22.63 -18.18
N ALA A 16 -20.50 -21.87 -17.11
CA ALA A 16 -19.68 -20.71 -16.78
C ALA A 16 -18.21 -21.11 -16.81
N ASP A 17 -17.41 -20.38 -17.60
CA ASP A 17 -15.98 -20.58 -17.79
C ASP A 17 -15.29 -20.92 -16.46
N ALA A 18 -14.78 -22.16 -16.35
CA ALA A 18 -14.22 -22.75 -15.12
C ALA A 18 -12.83 -22.18 -14.76
N SER A 19 -12.51 -20.99 -15.26
CA SER A 19 -11.28 -20.28 -14.95
C SER A 19 -11.30 -19.80 -13.49
N PRO A 20 -10.26 -20.07 -12.69
CA PRO A 20 -10.22 -19.68 -11.28
C PRO A 20 -10.34 -18.17 -11.14
N ARG A 21 -11.20 -17.72 -10.23
CA ARG A 21 -11.40 -16.30 -9.93
C ARG A 21 -10.17 -15.75 -9.23
N VAL A 22 -9.58 -14.70 -9.80
CA VAL A 22 -8.42 -14.01 -9.21
C VAL A 22 -8.65 -12.50 -9.27
N TYR A 23 -8.40 -11.85 -8.14
CA TYR A 23 -8.54 -10.41 -7.95
C TYR A 23 -7.15 -9.78 -7.87
N TRP A 24 -6.91 -8.80 -8.73
CA TRP A 24 -5.68 -8.05 -8.82
C TRP A 24 -5.91 -6.68 -8.25
N GLY A 25 -5.11 -6.31 -7.26
CA GLY A 25 -5.11 -4.97 -6.72
C GLY A 25 -3.88 -4.22 -7.19
N VAL A 26 -4.08 -2.98 -7.63
CA VAL A 26 -3.02 -2.08 -8.07
C VAL A 26 -3.03 -0.82 -7.19
N ASP A 27 -2.02 -0.67 -6.35
CA ASP A 27 -1.77 0.58 -5.64
C ASP A 27 -0.85 1.47 -6.49
N CYS A 28 -1.46 2.50 -7.08
CA CYS A 28 -0.78 3.49 -7.91
C CYS A 28 -0.30 4.67 -7.06
N GLY A 29 0.78 4.44 -6.34
CA GLY A 29 1.47 5.47 -5.57
C GLY A 29 2.22 6.45 -6.47
N SER A 30 2.67 7.56 -5.89
CA SER A 30 3.46 8.59 -6.59
C SER A 30 4.87 8.14 -6.96
N ALA A 31 5.47 7.25 -6.17
CA ALA A 31 6.84 6.75 -6.38
C ALA A 31 6.88 5.32 -6.94
N GLU A 32 5.97 4.46 -6.49
CA GLU A 32 5.92 3.05 -6.86
C GLU A 32 4.48 2.61 -7.19
N ILE A 33 4.35 1.77 -8.21
CA ILE A 33 3.17 0.97 -8.49
C ILE A 33 3.37 -0.38 -7.82
N LYS A 34 2.45 -0.77 -6.95
CA LYS A 34 2.43 -2.10 -6.32
C LYS A 34 1.25 -2.89 -6.84
N VAL A 35 1.46 -4.16 -7.10
CA VAL A 35 0.43 -5.10 -7.55
C VAL A 35 0.41 -6.29 -6.60
N ALA A 36 -0.79 -6.74 -6.24
CA ALA A 36 -1.02 -7.99 -5.54
C ALA A 36 -2.10 -8.79 -6.29
N ALA A 37 -1.98 -10.11 -6.31
CA ALA A 37 -3.03 -11.01 -6.78
C ALA A 37 -3.54 -11.84 -5.61
N VAL A 38 -4.85 -12.00 -5.53
CA VAL A 38 -5.54 -12.75 -4.48
C VAL A 38 -6.54 -13.71 -5.13
N ASP A 39 -6.60 -14.95 -4.65
CA ASP A 39 -7.57 -15.94 -5.14
C ASP A 39 -8.97 -15.76 -4.53
N ALA A 40 -9.88 -16.70 -4.84
CA ALA A 40 -11.26 -16.70 -4.34
C ALA A 40 -11.38 -16.95 -2.82
N ASP A 41 -10.36 -17.55 -2.20
CA ASP A 41 -10.30 -17.82 -0.77
C ASP A 41 -9.65 -16.66 0.00
N GLY A 42 -9.17 -15.64 -0.71
CA GLY A 42 -8.50 -14.49 -0.12
C GLY A 42 -6.99 -14.71 0.06
N GLN A 43 -6.40 -15.78 -0.44
CA GLN A 43 -4.97 -16.01 -0.31
C GLN A 43 -4.17 -15.14 -1.28
N VAL A 44 -3.13 -14.49 -0.75
CA VAL A 44 -2.21 -13.69 -1.57
C VAL A 44 -1.34 -14.64 -2.40
N LEU A 45 -1.56 -14.64 -3.71
CA LEU A 45 -0.84 -15.50 -4.67
C LEU A 45 0.53 -14.92 -5.04
N LEU A 46 0.60 -13.60 -5.21
CA LEU A 46 1.84 -12.90 -5.52
C LEU A 46 1.76 -11.42 -5.18
N THR A 47 2.93 -10.82 -5.03
CA THR A 47 3.13 -9.37 -4.99
C THR A 47 4.25 -8.98 -5.95
N ARG A 48 4.16 -7.78 -6.51
CA ARG A 48 5.24 -7.18 -7.32
C ARG A 48 5.17 -5.67 -7.26
N LYS A 49 6.30 -5.03 -7.51
CA LYS A 49 6.38 -3.58 -7.57
C LYS A 49 7.27 -3.12 -8.70
N GLN A 50 7.04 -1.88 -9.12
CA GLN A 50 7.90 -1.16 -10.03
C GLN A 50 7.79 0.34 -9.76
N ARG A 51 8.69 1.13 -10.35
CA ARG A 51 8.65 2.58 -10.25
C ARG A 51 7.42 3.15 -10.98
N THR A 52 6.79 4.16 -10.39
CA THR A 52 5.78 4.96 -11.07
C THR A 52 6.46 5.89 -12.07
N LEU A 53 6.04 5.82 -13.32
CA LEU A 53 6.56 6.59 -14.45
C LEU A 53 5.39 6.87 -15.41
N PHE A 54 5.61 7.69 -16.44
CA PHE A 54 4.56 8.17 -17.34
C PHE A 54 4.78 7.68 -18.79
N PRO A 55 3.71 7.40 -19.55
CA PRO A 55 2.29 7.46 -19.17
C PRO A 55 1.91 6.41 -18.11
N LEU A 56 1.03 6.79 -17.15
CA LEU A 56 0.72 5.94 -15.99
C LEU A 56 0.04 4.63 -16.38
N ALA A 57 -0.93 4.67 -17.29
CA ALA A 57 -1.66 3.49 -17.74
C ALA A 57 -0.73 2.42 -18.35
N GLU A 58 0.27 2.82 -19.14
CA GLU A 58 1.28 1.91 -19.70
C GLU A 58 2.12 1.26 -18.61
N HIS A 59 2.51 2.03 -17.60
CA HIS A 59 3.28 1.47 -16.50
C HIS A 59 2.42 0.53 -15.66
N VAL A 60 1.18 0.89 -15.34
CA VAL A 60 0.26 -0.04 -14.66
C VAL A 60 0.06 -1.32 -15.49
N HIS A 61 -0.09 -1.20 -16.81
CA HIS A 61 -0.14 -2.34 -17.71
C HIS A 61 1.12 -3.22 -17.62
N ARG A 62 2.32 -2.63 -17.70
CA ARG A 62 3.58 -3.37 -17.52
C ARG A 62 3.68 -4.04 -16.15
N ALA A 63 3.25 -3.33 -15.10
CA ALA A 63 3.16 -3.92 -13.78
C ALA A 63 2.25 -5.14 -13.86
N LEU A 64 1.06 -5.03 -14.46
CA LEU A 64 0.11 -6.13 -14.62
C LEU A 64 0.62 -7.29 -15.49
N ALA A 65 1.39 -7.01 -16.53
CA ALA A 65 1.98 -8.00 -17.43
C ALA A 65 3.02 -8.89 -16.72
N GLY A 66 3.81 -8.28 -15.83
CA GLY A 66 4.93 -8.94 -15.16
C GLY A 66 6.04 -9.36 -16.12
N ALA A 67 7.06 -10.06 -15.59
CA ALA A 67 8.09 -10.67 -16.42
C ALA A 67 7.51 -11.80 -17.30
N PRO A 68 8.15 -12.17 -18.42
CA PRO A 68 7.78 -13.33 -19.21
C PRO A 68 7.63 -14.59 -18.34
N GLY A 69 6.54 -15.33 -18.51
CA GLY A 69 6.23 -16.52 -17.71
C GLY A 69 5.60 -16.24 -16.33
N ALA A 70 5.61 -15.00 -15.84
CA ALA A 70 4.93 -14.65 -14.59
C ALA A 70 3.40 -14.70 -14.75
N ALA A 71 2.68 -14.90 -13.65
CA ALA A 71 1.23 -14.78 -13.64
C ALA A 71 0.79 -13.33 -13.95
N SER A 72 -0.29 -13.21 -14.72
CA SER A 72 -0.82 -11.94 -15.19
C SER A 72 -2.34 -12.03 -15.39
N PRO A 73 -3.09 -10.95 -15.13
CA PRO A 73 -4.50 -10.90 -15.50
C PRO A 73 -4.70 -10.69 -17.01
N LEU A 74 -3.67 -10.31 -17.75
CA LEU A 74 -3.78 -9.90 -19.15
C LEU A 74 -3.82 -11.12 -20.08
N HIS A 75 -4.60 -11.00 -21.16
CA HIS A 75 -4.56 -11.95 -22.26
C HIS A 75 -3.16 -11.95 -22.90
N GLU A 76 -2.68 -13.10 -23.39
CA GLU A 76 -1.28 -13.26 -23.82
C GLU A 76 -0.88 -12.28 -24.92
N ASP A 77 -1.74 -12.11 -25.92
CA ASP A 77 -1.59 -11.14 -27.01
C ASP A 77 -1.38 -9.69 -26.52
N ASP A 78 -1.94 -9.33 -25.37
CA ASP A 78 -1.95 -7.96 -24.85
C ASP A 78 -0.88 -7.79 -23.75
N ARG A 79 -0.01 -8.78 -23.50
CA ARG A 79 1.05 -8.68 -22.49
C ARG A 79 2.24 -7.83 -22.94
N ALA A 80 2.54 -7.87 -24.23
CA ALA A 80 3.74 -7.24 -24.77
C ALA A 80 3.68 -5.70 -24.71
N ALA A 81 2.50 -5.13 -24.96
CA ALA A 81 2.25 -3.70 -24.92
C ALA A 81 0.78 -3.41 -24.63
N LEU A 82 0.50 -2.21 -24.11
CA LEU A 82 -0.86 -1.72 -23.97
C LEU A 82 -1.46 -1.52 -25.38
N PRO A 83 -2.65 -2.08 -25.70
CA PRO A 83 -3.22 -1.96 -27.04
C PRO A 83 -3.54 -0.53 -27.47
N GLU A 84 -3.61 -0.31 -28.79
CA GLU A 84 -4.16 0.92 -29.37
C GLU A 84 -5.61 1.10 -28.91
N GLY A 85 -5.84 2.09 -28.03
CA GLY A 85 -7.11 2.27 -27.30
C GLY A 85 -6.96 2.25 -25.78
N GLY A 86 -5.80 1.83 -25.28
CA GLY A 86 -5.43 1.99 -23.86
C GLY A 86 -6.10 1.00 -22.92
N VAL A 87 -6.81 -0.01 -23.43
CA VAL A 87 -7.56 -1.01 -22.64
C VAL A 87 -7.13 -2.42 -23.08
N PRO A 88 -6.40 -3.18 -22.23
CA PRO A 88 -6.03 -4.55 -22.54
C PRO A 88 -7.18 -5.53 -22.26
N ARG A 89 -7.21 -6.63 -23.00
CA ARG A 89 -8.04 -7.79 -22.71
C ARG A 89 -7.51 -8.50 -21.46
N LEU A 90 -8.43 -8.90 -20.60
CA LEU A 90 -8.14 -9.70 -19.41
C LEU A 90 -8.52 -11.15 -19.66
N ARG A 91 -7.79 -12.09 -19.05
CA ARG A 91 -8.15 -13.50 -19.09
C ARG A 91 -9.46 -13.71 -18.34
N ALA A 92 -10.21 -14.74 -18.70
CA ALA A 92 -11.41 -15.11 -17.99
C ALA A 92 -11.12 -15.35 -16.50
N GLY A 93 -12.05 -14.94 -15.63
CA GLY A 93 -11.89 -15.04 -14.18
C GLY A 93 -11.01 -13.96 -13.53
N GLN A 94 -10.33 -13.10 -14.30
CA GLN A 94 -9.42 -12.09 -13.76
C GLN A 94 -10.13 -10.75 -13.58
N ARG A 95 -10.08 -10.18 -12.37
CA ARG A 95 -10.56 -8.82 -12.11
C ARG A 95 -9.44 -7.93 -11.58
N VAL A 96 -9.49 -6.64 -11.93
CA VAL A 96 -8.46 -5.65 -11.57
C VAL A 96 -9.11 -4.47 -10.86
N TYR A 97 -8.58 -4.10 -9.70
CA TYR A 97 -9.06 -3.02 -8.85
C TYR A 97 -7.91 -2.09 -8.49
N ALA A 98 -8.18 -0.79 -8.38
CA ALA A 98 -7.14 0.20 -8.12
C ALA A 98 -7.31 0.99 -6.83
N THR A 99 -6.17 1.41 -6.28
CA THR A 99 -6.08 2.38 -5.20
C THR A 99 -4.87 3.30 -5.40
N GLY A 100 -4.60 4.16 -4.42
CA GLY A 100 -3.53 5.15 -4.47
C GLY A 100 -3.94 6.42 -5.23
N TYR A 101 -2.95 7.28 -5.46
CA TYR A 101 -3.13 8.60 -6.08
C TYR A 101 -3.58 8.48 -7.55
N GLY A 102 -2.98 7.54 -8.28
CA GLY A 102 -3.23 7.31 -9.70
C GLY A 102 -4.51 6.54 -10.04
N ARG A 103 -5.29 6.06 -9.06
CA ARG A 103 -6.36 5.07 -9.27
C ARG A 103 -7.41 5.43 -10.33
N ASN A 104 -7.71 6.72 -10.49
CA ASN A 104 -8.73 7.21 -11.44
C ASN A 104 -8.18 7.42 -12.87
N HIS A 105 -6.89 7.15 -13.10
CA HIS A 105 -6.22 7.38 -14.38
C HIS A 105 -5.91 6.06 -15.11
N ILE A 106 -6.57 4.97 -14.72
CA ILE A 106 -6.36 3.63 -15.27
C ILE A 106 -7.69 3.17 -15.87
N PRO A 107 -7.84 3.22 -17.20
CA PRO A 107 -9.16 3.06 -17.83
C PRO A 107 -9.70 1.62 -17.81
N PHE A 108 -8.87 0.64 -17.44
CA PHE A 108 -9.17 -0.80 -17.53
C PHE A 108 -9.33 -1.49 -16.16
N VAL A 109 -9.65 -0.73 -15.11
CA VAL A 109 -9.97 -1.28 -13.79
C VAL A 109 -11.47 -1.49 -13.66
N HIS A 110 -11.88 -2.53 -12.94
CA HIS A 110 -13.28 -2.84 -12.67
C HIS A 110 -13.87 -2.00 -11.54
N GLY A 111 -13.00 -1.51 -10.65
CA GLY A 111 -13.40 -0.70 -9.52
C GLY A 111 -12.19 -0.07 -8.85
N ALA A 112 -12.45 0.89 -7.96
CA ALA A 112 -11.40 1.56 -7.22
C ALA A 112 -11.87 1.93 -5.80
N CYS A 113 -10.93 1.91 -4.85
CA CYS A 113 -11.15 2.39 -3.50
C CYS A 113 -10.12 3.42 -3.07
N THR A 114 -10.45 4.18 -2.03
CA THR A 114 -9.48 5.06 -1.38
C THR A 114 -8.35 4.24 -0.78
N GLU A 115 -7.17 4.83 -0.74
CA GLU A 115 -5.96 4.21 -0.15
C GLU A 115 -6.15 3.91 1.34
N ILE A 116 -6.94 4.73 2.04
CA ILE A 116 -7.33 4.49 3.45
C ILE A 116 -8.11 3.18 3.58
N LYS A 117 -9.15 3.00 2.75
CA LYS A 117 -9.94 1.76 2.74
C LYS A 117 -9.08 0.57 2.32
N ALA A 118 -8.20 0.75 1.34
CA ALA A 118 -7.32 -0.30 0.87
C ALA A 118 -6.34 -0.75 1.96
N HIS A 119 -5.57 0.16 2.58
CA HIS A 119 -4.66 -0.21 3.67
C HIS A 119 -5.39 -0.88 4.85
N TYR A 120 -6.57 -0.37 5.21
CA TYR A 120 -7.43 -1.03 6.21
C TYR A 120 -7.80 -2.46 5.81
N LEU A 121 -8.34 -2.67 4.61
CA LEU A 121 -8.72 -4.01 4.15
C LEU A 121 -7.51 -4.95 4.07
N GLY A 122 -6.37 -4.46 3.57
CA GLY A 122 -5.14 -5.25 3.47
C GLY A 122 -4.56 -5.64 4.83
N VAL A 123 -4.63 -4.75 5.82
CA VAL A 123 -4.21 -5.05 7.20
C VAL A 123 -5.19 -6.00 7.87
N GLN A 124 -6.49 -5.67 7.87
CA GLN A 124 -7.53 -6.47 8.54
C GLN A 124 -7.60 -7.89 7.98
N HIS A 125 -7.47 -8.05 6.65
CA HIS A 125 -7.49 -9.35 6.00
C HIS A 125 -6.30 -10.23 6.39
N GLN A 126 -5.10 -9.65 6.49
CA GLN A 126 -3.88 -10.41 6.77
C GLN A 126 -3.69 -10.72 8.27
N LEU A 127 -4.19 -9.86 9.16
CA LEU A 127 -3.97 -10.00 10.61
C LEU A 127 -5.22 -10.42 11.39
N GLY A 128 -6.42 -10.21 10.87
CA GLY A 128 -7.66 -10.62 11.53
C GLY A 128 -7.84 -10.02 12.94
N LEU A 129 -7.44 -8.76 13.15
CA LEU A 129 -7.44 -8.14 14.47
C LEU A 129 -8.87 -8.03 15.04
N ALA A 130 -9.02 -8.42 16.30
CA ALA A 130 -10.30 -8.48 17.01
C ALA A 130 -10.58 -7.25 17.90
N GLU A 131 -9.57 -6.42 18.15
CA GLU A 131 -9.65 -5.18 18.92
C GLU A 131 -9.44 -3.97 18.02
N ASP A 132 -9.68 -2.78 18.55
CA ASP A 132 -9.39 -1.53 17.84
C ASP A 132 -7.88 -1.28 17.76
N TYR A 133 -7.43 -0.76 16.62
CA TYR A 133 -6.01 -0.54 16.33
C TYR A 133 -5.81 0.70 15.47
N THR A 134 -4.57 1.16 15.37
CA THR A 134 -4.20 2.27 14.49
C THR A 134 -3.16 1.82 13.48
N ILE A 135 -3.47 1.98 12.20
CA ILE A 135 -2.54 1.74 11.11
C ILE A 135 -1.68 3.00 10.91
N ILE A 136 -0.37 2.83 10.98
CA ILE A 136 0.62 3.84 10.61
C ILE A 136 1.21 3.42 9.26
N ASP A 137 0.77 4.09 8.19
CA ASP A 137 1.28 3.90 6.83
C ASP A 137 2.25 5.02 6.51
N ILE A 138 3.53 4.70 6.33
CA ILE A 138 4.54 5.67 5.90
C ILE A 138 5.02 5.31 4.49
N GLY A 139 4.55 6.09 3.52
CA GLY A 139 4.94 6.01 2.13
C GLY A 139 6.15 6.90 1.80
N GLY A 140 6.53 6.91 0.52
CA GLY A 140 7.62 7.76 0.04
C GLY A 140 7.27 9.25 0.08
N GLN A 141 6.03 9.64 -0.22
CA GLN A 141 5.64 11.05 -0.37
C GLN A 141 4.52 11.47 0.58
N ASP A 142 3.85 10.51 1.23
CA ASP A 142 2.82 10.78 2.21
C ASP A 142 2.89 9.81 3.39
N ALA A 143 2.24 10.20 4.48
CA ALA A 143 2.04 9.37 5.67
C ALA A 143 0.58 9.42 6.08
N LYS A 144 0.10 8.35 6.71
CA LYS A 144 -1.29 8.19 7.13
C LYS A 144 -1.33 7.55 8.51
N VAL A 145 -2.21 8.09 9.35
CA VAL A 145 -2.57 7.51 10.64
C VAL A 145 -4.06 7.18 10.55
N ILE A 146 -4.40 5.90 10.65
CA ILE A 146 -5.75 5.39 10.39
C ILE A 146 -6.22 4.62 11.61
N GLY A 147 -7.12 5.20 12.41
CA GLY A 147 -7.85 4.45 13.42
C GLY A 147 -8.79 3.45 12.74
N ALA A 148 -8.85 2.24 13.26
CA ALA A 148 -9.66 1.16 12.72
C ALA A 148 -10.26 0.32 13.84
N THR A 149 -11.46 -0.17 13.60
CA THR A 149 -12.08 -1.27 14.36
C THR A 149 -12.03 -2.53 13.50
N PRO A 150 -12.35 -3.72 14.04
CA PRO A 150 -12.38 -4.96 13.25
C PRO A 150 -13.31 -4.93 12.03
N SER A 151 -14.29 -4.03 12.01
CA SER A 151 -15.34 -3.97 11.00
C SER A 151 -15.32 -2.72 10.13
N ARG A 152 -14.63 -1.64 10.53
CA ARG A 152 -14.62 -0.38 9.77
C ARG A 152 -13.38 0.48 10.01
N VAL A 153 -13.16 1.38 9.07
CA VAL A 153 -12.27 2.54 9.25
C VAL A 153 -12.92 3.54 10.22
N GLY A 154 -12.13 4.04 11.17
CA GLY A 154 -12.47 5.11 12.08
C GLY A 154 -11.92 6.47 11.62
N GLN A 155 -11.46 7.30 12.56
CA GLN A 155 -10.82 8.57 12.26
C GLN A 155 -9.47 8.35 11.60
N PHE A 156 -9.12 9.18 10.61
CA PHE A 156 -7.82 9.14 9.97
C PHE A 156 -7.26 10.54 9.71
N ALA A 157 -5.94 10.63 9.65
CA ALA A 157 -5.21 11.81 9.22
C ALA A 157 -4.23 11.45 8.11
N ILE A 158 -4.02 12.37 7.17
CA ILE A 158 -3.13 12.17 6.02
C ILE A 158 -2.24 13.39 5.86
N ASN A 159 -0.93 13.19 5.77
CA ASN A 159 0.03 14.21 5.38
C ASN A 159 0.53 13.94 3.96
N ARG A 160 0.08 14.75 2.98
CA ARG A 160 0.53 14.72 1.57
C ARG A 160 1.27 15.98 1.12
N LYS A 161 1.33 17.02 1.96
CA LYS A 161 1.85 18.35 1.58
C LYS A 161 3.28 18.60 2.05
N CYS A 162 3.72 17.86 3.06
CA CYS A 162 5.02 18.05 3.69
C CYS A 162 5.80 16.73 3.69
N ALA A 163 7.06 16.79 3.26
CA ALA A 163 7.95 15.63 3.28
C ALA A 163 8.26 15.15 4.71
N ALA A 164 8.16 16.04 5.71
CA ALA A 164 8.37 15.65 7.10
C ALA A 164 7.46 14.49 7.51
N GLY A 165 8.05 13.45 8.08
CA GLY A 165 7.33 12.23 8.46
C GLY A 165 7.12 11.23 7.32
N THR A 166 7.75 11.40 6.16
CA THR A 166 7.65 10.49 5.01
C THR A 166 9.03 9.99 4.54
N GLY A 167 9.05 9.03 3.61
CA GLY A 167 10.27 8.53 3.01
C GLY A 167 11.11 9.59 2.30
N ALA A 168 10.49 10.62 1.72
CA ALA A 168 11.19 11.72 1.04
C ALA A 168 12.06 12.53 2.01
N TYR A 169 11.63 12.68 3.27
CA TYR A 169 12.47 13.32 4.28
C TYR A 169 13.67 12.46 4.67
N ILE A 170 13.46 11.14 4.76
CA ILE A 170 14.54 10.19 5.03
C ILE A 170 15.54 10.18 3.86
N GLU A 171 15.04 10.14 2.62
CA GLU A 171 15.83 10.15 1.39
C GLU A 171 16.69 11.41 1.26
N GLU A 172 16.11 12.59 1.46
CA GLU A 172 16.85 13.86 1.37
C GLU A 172 17.96 13.95 2.42
N LEU A 173 17.71 13.53 3.66
CA LEU A 173 18.76 13.55 4.68
C LEU A 173 19.83 12.48 4.46
N ALA A 174 19.44 11.29 3.98
CA ALA A 174 20.40 10.26 3.57
C ALA A 174 21.34 10.78 2.47
N HIS A 175 20.77 11.47 1.48
CA HIS A 175 21.52 12.09 0.40
C HIS A 175 22.52 13.14 0.91
N ARG A 176 22.10 14.02 1.84
CA ARG A 176 22.99 15.02 2.46
C ARG A 176 24.12 14.44 3.29
N LEU A 177 23.87 13.28 3.90
CA LEU A 177 24.87 12.54 4.65
C LEU A 177 25.76 11.68 3.75
N GLU A 178 25.49 11.63 2.44
CA GLU A 178 26.14 10.74 1.47
C GLU A 178 26.05 9.26 1.87
N VAL A 179 24.94 8.87 2.49
CA VAL A 179 24.68 7.51 2.98
C VAL A 179 23.56 6.85 2.16
N PRO A 180 23.75 5.60 1.70
CA PRO A 180 22.67 4.84 1.08
C PRO A 180 21.50 4.61 2.06
N MET A 181 20.26 4.81 1.62
CA MET A 181 19.07 4.61 2.47
C MET A 181 19.03 3.25 3.17
N GLN A 182 19.53 2.20 2.51
CA GLN A 182 19.56 0.83 3.03
C GLN A 182 20.52 0.66 4.23
N SER A 183 21.48 1.57 4.40
CA SER A 183 22.44 1.55 5.51
C SER A 183 21.90 2.29 6.76
N LEU A 184 20.87 3.12 6.60
CA LEU A 184 20.34 3.93 7.70
C LEU A 184 19.87 3.12 8.92
N PRO A 185 19.19 1.96 8.78
CA PRO A 185 18.77 1.20 9.96
C PRO A 185 19.95 0.75 10.83
N ALA A 186 21.06 0.32 10.21
CA ALA A 186 22.26 -0.09 10.93
C ALA A 186 22.95 1.09 11.61
N LEU A 187 23.03 2.24 10.91
CA LEU A 187 23.59 3.48 11.48
C LEU A 187 22.76 3.99 12.65
N ALA A 188 21.43 4.03 12.52
CA ALA A 188 20.52 4.45 13.59
C ALA A 188 20.66 3.56 14.84
N ALA A 189 20.92 2.27 14.67
CA ALA A 189 21.11 1.33 15.78
C ALA A 189 22.45 1.51 16.50
N ALA A 190 23.46 2.07 15.83
CA ALA A 190 24.81 2.29 16.36
C ALA A 190 25.02 3.68 16.98
N HIS A 191 23.93 4.44 17.20
CA HIS A 191 23.97 5.71 17.90
C HIS A 191 24.43 5.51 19.36
N ASP A 192 25.15 6.49 19.90
CA ASP A 192 25.58 6.54 21.29
C ASP A 192 25.06 7.78 22.03
N GLN A 193 24.41 8.70 21.32
CA GLN A 193 23.81 9.90 21.88
C GLN A 193 22.46 10.20 21.22
N GLU A 194 21.51 10.69 22.02
CA GLU A 194 20.25 11.22 21.52
C GLU A 194 20.39 12.68 21.15
N LEU A 195 20.07 13.00 19.89
CA LEU A 195 19.96 14.37 19.40
C LEU A 195 18.52 14.67 18.99
N THR A 196 18.14 15.94 19.06
CA THR A 196 16.85 16.43 18.56
C THR A 196 17.10 17.42 17.45
N LEU A 197 16.54 17.14 16.27
CA LEU A 197 16.47 18.11 15.19
C LEU A 197 15.43 19.16 15.53
N ASN A 198 15.78 20.43 15.37
CA ASN A 198 14.95 21.57 15.77
C ASN A 198 13.86 21.91 14.72
N SER A 199 13.98 21.40 13.50
CA SER A 199 13.02 21.64 12.42
C SER A 199 12.43 20.35 11.87
N TYR A 200 11.21 20.46 11.31
CA TYR A 200 10.65 19.48 10.39
C TYR A 200 10.86 19.85 8.94
N CYS A 201 11.12 21.13 8.64
CA CYS A 201 11.32 21.57 7.27
C CYS A 201 12.55 20.86 6.73
N THR A 202 12.38 20.05 5.69
CA THR A 202 13.43 19.23 5.10
C THR A 202 14.65 20.08 4.69
N VAL A 203 14.43 21.32 4.25
CA VAL A 203 15.49 22.29 3.93
C VAL A 203 16.28 22.70 5.18
N PHE A 204 15.60 23.16 6.24
CA PHE A 204 16.27 23.63 7.45
C PHE A 204 16.90 22.50 8.26
N SER A 205 16.23 21.35 8.33
CA SER A 205 16.77 20.14 8.96
C SER A 205 18.01 19.66 8.21
N GLY A 206 17.99 19.73 6.88
CA GLY A 206 19.16 19.44 6.06
C GLY A 206 20.34 20.38 6.33
N GLN A 207 20.09 21.67 6.58
CA GLN A 207 21.14 22.62 6.97
C GLN A 207 21.67 22.35 8.39
N GLU A 208 20.76 22.03 9.32
CA GLU A 208 21.10 21.68 10.69
C GLU A 208 22.00 20.43 10.76
N VAL A 209 21.65 19.38 10.01
CA VAL A 209 22.44 18.14 9.92
C VAL A 209 23.86 18.41 9.40
N ILE A 210 24.01 19.20 8.34
CA ILE A 210 25.34 19.57 7.82
C ILE A 210 26.13 20.36 8.85
N LYS A 211 25.48 21.30 9.56
CA LYS A 211 26.14 22.06 10.63
C LYS A 211 26.64 21.12 11.73
N LEU A 212 25.82 20.20 12.22
CA LEU A 212 26.22 19.26 13.27
C LEU A 212 27.38 18.37 12.80
N LEU A 213 27.32 17.87 11.56
CA LEU A 213 28.41 17.10 10.96
C LEU A 213 29.72 17.89 10.92
N MET A 214 29.68 19.17 10.55
CA MET A 214 30.86 20.05 10.56
C MET A 214 31.44 20.28 11.96
N HIS A 215 30.65 20.12 13.02
CA HIS A 215 31.11 20.19 14.42
C HIS A 215 31.62 18.83 14.94
N GLY A 216 31.73 17.83 14.08
CA GLY A 216 32.26 16.51 14.42
C GLY A 216 31.23 15.54 14.99
N GLU A 217 29.93 15.82 14.82
CA GLU A 217 28.89 14.88 15.24
C GLU A 217 28.94 13.60 14.40
N ARG A 218 28.60 12.48 15.06
CA ARG A 218 28.55 11.17 14.43
C ARG A 218 27.31 11.02 13.54
N VAL A 219 27.51 10.39 12.38
CA VAL A 219 26.42 10.11 11.44
C VAL A 219 25.34 9.24 12.09
N GLU A 220 25.72 8.28 12.94
CA GLU A 220 24.77 7.40 13.63
C GLU A 220 23.76 8.19 14.50
N ASN A 221 24.25 9.17 15.25
CA ASN A 221 23.43 10.02 16.12
C ASN A 221 22.48 10.91 15.29
N LEU A 222 22.94 11.42 14.15
CA LEU A 222 22.13 12.21 13.22
C LEU A 222 21.02 11.38 12.57
N VAL A 223 21.31 10.14 12.16
CA VAL A 223 20.31 9.24 11.58
C VAL A 223 19.28 8.83 12.64
N HIS A 224 19.71 8.56 13.88
CA HIS A 224 18.78 8.30 14.98
C HIS A 224 17.87 9.51 15.26
N ALA A 225 18.41 10.73 15.27
CA ALA A 225 17.64 11.96 15.44
C ALA A 225 16.62 12.18 14.31
N LEU A 226 16.98 11.86 13.07
CA LEU A 226 16.07 11.85 11.93
C LEU A 226 14.89 10.89 12.16
N TYR A 227 15.14 9.67 12.62
CA TYR A 227 14.07 8.71 12.89
C TYR A 227 13.12 9.18 13.99
N ARG A 228 13.66 9.75 15.08
CA ARG A 228 12.85 10.39 16.12
C ARG A 228 12.02 11.55 15.57
N SER A 229 12.59 12.35 14.66
CA SER A 229 11.88 13.46 14.00
C SER A 229 10.71 12.97 13.13
N VAL A 230 10.90 11.88 12.36
CA VAL A 230 9.84 11.22 11.58
C VAL A 230 8.72 10.74 12.48
N VAL A 231 9.03 9.97 13.53
CA VAL A 231 8.06 9.42 14.48
C VAL A 231 7.26 10.53 15.14
N LYS A 232 7.94 11.55 15.68
CA LYS A 232 7.31 12.69 16.33
C LYS A 232 6.33 13.39 15.39
N ARG A 233 6.73 13.61 14.13
CA ARG A 233 5.88 14.27 13.14
C ARG A 233 4.63 13.45 12.79
N VAL A 234 4.76 12.14 12.67
CA VAL A 234 3.62 11.24 12.38
C VAL A 234 2.64 11.22 13.56
N LEU A 235 3.13 11.15 14.79
CA LEU A 235 2.30 11.17 16.00
C LEU A 235 1.57 12.51 16.22
N GLU A 236 2.12 13.63 15.73
CA GLU A 236 1.44 14.94 15.77
C GLU A 236 0.29 15.07 14.76
N MET A 237 0.11 14.12 13.83
CA MET A 237 -0.94 14.21 12.82
C MET A 237 -2.34 14.07 13.42
N THR A 238 -2.50 13.19 14.41
CA THR A 238 -3.76 12.95 15.12
C THR A 238 -3.50 12.19 16.41
N ALA A 239 -4.43 12.29 17.36
CA ALA A 239 -4.35 11.52 18.60
C ALA A 239 -4.50 10.03 18.31
N ILE A 240 -3.74 9.21 19.05
CA ILE A 240 -3.81 7.75 18.99
C ILE A 240 -4.12 7.25 20.40
N ASP A 241 -5.23 6.54 20.55
CA ASP A 241 -5.74 6.02 21.82
C ASP A 241 -5.97 4.50 21.81
N THR A 242 -5.52 3.82 20.75
CA THR A 242 -5.68 2.37 20.58
C THR A 242 -4.51 1.60 21.23
N PRO A 243 -4.75 0.36 21.71
CA PRO A 243 -3.72 -0.46 22.33
C PRO A 243 -2.71 -1.05 21.34
N THR A 244 -3.00 -1.01 20.04
CA THR A 244 -2.19 -1.65 19.00
C THR A 244 -1.89 -0.69 17.84
N LEU A 245 -0.62 -0.56 17.49
CA LEU A 245 -0.15 0.09 16.26
C LEU A 245 0.23 -0.97 15.23
N VAL A 246 -0.32 -0.85 14.04
CA VAL A 246 0.03 -1.70 12.89
C VAL A 246 0.75 -0.86 11.85
N PHE A 247 1.96 -1.27 11.48
CA PHE A 247 2.79 -0.54 10.53
C PHE A 247 2.65 -1.09 9.12
N SER A 248 2.42 -0.19 8.17
CA SER A 248 2.39 -0.50 6.74
C SER A 248 3.16 0.56 5.93
N GLY A 249 3.26 0.37 4.62
CA GLY A 249 3.97 1.27 3.73
C GLY A 249 5.44 0.88 3.53
N GLY A 250 6.04 1.48 2.49
CA GLY A 250 7.41 1.18 2.09
C GLY A 250 8.43 1.55 3.15
N VAL A 251 8.27 2.69 3.83
CA VAL A 251 9.23 3.11 4.87
C VAL A 251 9.24 2.11 6.02
N MET A 252 8.07 1.70 6.52
CA MET A 252 8.01 0.75 7.63
C MET A 252 8.51 -0.65 7.25
N ALA A 253 8.39 -1.04 5.97
CA ALA A 253 8.94 -2.30 5.49
C ALA A 253 10.48 -2.35 5.55
N HIS A 254 11.16 -1.22 5.31
CA HIS A 254 12.62 -1.14 5.20
C HIS A 254 13.32 -0.47 6.39
N HIS A 255 12.59 0.27 7.23
CA HIS A 255 13.10 1.04 8.37
C HIS A 255 12.40 0.68 9.68
N GLN A 256 12.39 -0.62 10.02
CA GLN A 256 11.65 -1.16 11.17
C GLN A 256 12.15 -0.62 12.52
N ASN A 257 13.35 -0.06 12.60
CA ASN A 257 13.86 0.65 13.78
C ASN A 257 13.00 1.87 14.18
N LEU A 258 12.10 2.34 13.31
CA LEU A 258 11.09 3.34 13.66
C LEU A 258 10.04 2.79 14.65
N MET A 259 9.73 1.49 14.60
CA MET A 259 8.68 0.87 15.43
C MET A 259 8.91 1.03 16.95
N PRO A 260 10.09 0.71 17.53
CA PRO A 260 10.33 0.93 18.95
C PRO A 260 10.19 2.40 19.34
N LEU A 261 10.64 3.33 18.49
CA LEU A 261 10.53 4.77 18.73
C LEU A 261 9.07 5.24 18.79
N PHE A 262 8.17 4.62 18.03
CA PHE A 262 6.73 4.85 18.19
C PHE A 262 6.25 4.35 19.56
N GLY A 263 6.65 3.15 19.96
CA GLY A 263 6.26 2.54 21.23
C GLY A 263 6.67 3.35 22.45
N GLU A 264 7.88 3.92 22.44
CA GLU A 264 8.43 4.77 23.50
C GLU A 264 7.58 6.02 23.80
N ARG A 265 6.73 6.46 22.86
CA ARG A 265 5.88 7.65 23.04
C ARG A 265 4.60 7.41 23.81
N PHE A 266 4.28 6.16 24.14
CA PHE A 266 3.07 5.80 24.87
C PHE A 266 3.42 5.28 26.26
N GLU A 267 3.26 6.12 27.29
CA GLU A 267 3.56 5.77 28.69
C GLU A 267 2.83 4.52 29.18
N ARG A 268 1.61 4.30 28.67
CA ARG A 268 0.77 3.13 29.00
C ARG A 268 1.24 1.83 28.32
N GLY A 269 2.25 1.92 27.45
CA GLY A 269 2.64 0.86 26.53
C GLY A 269 1.66 0.73 25.36
N VAL A 270 2.17 0.30 24.21
CA VAL A 270 1.38 -0.02 23.03
C VAL A 270 1.96 -1.25 22.34
N HIS A 271 1.10 -2.14 21.85
CA HIS A 271 1.55 -3.28 21.07
C HIS A 271 1.87 -2.83 19.64
N THR A 272 3.06 -3.19 19.13
CA THR A 272 3.51 -2.80 17.80
C THR A 272 3.60 -4.01 16.88
N ILE A 273 2.98 -3.94 15.71
CA ILE A 273 2.92 -5.02 14.73
C ILE A 273 3.36 -4.49 13.37
N LEU A 274 4.31 -5.14 12.70
CA LEU A 274 4.53 -4.91 11.27
C LEU A 274 3.54 -5.75 10.47
N ALA A 275 2.74 -5.12 9.60
CA ALA A 275 1.81 -5.87 8.77
C ALA A 275 2.55 -6.83 7.83
N PRO A 276 2.04 -8.06 7.62
CA PRO A 276 2.51 -8.91 6.54
C PRO A 276 2.41 -8.14 5.22
N ASN A 277 3.43 -8.28 4.38
CA ASN A 277 3.51 -7.54 3.13
C ASN A 277 3.31 -6.01 3.31
N ALA A 278 3.89 -5.40 4.35
CA ALA A 278 3.69 -3.99 4.73
C ALA A 278 3.68 -3.00 3.54
N GLN A 279 4.61 -3.12 2.59
CA GLN A 279 4.70 -2.26 1.40
C GLN A 279 3.55 -2.47 0.38
N PHE A 280 2.83 -3.59 0.46
CA PHE A 280 1.77 -4.03 -0.46
C PHE A 280 0.37 -4.02 0.14
N CYS A 281 0.18 -3.61 1.41
CA CYS A 281 -1.15 -3.60 2.05
C CYS A 281 -2.21 -2.84 1.23
N GLY A 282 -1.87 -1.72 0.60
CA GLY A 282 -2.78 -1.01 -0.30
C GLY A 282 -3.18 -1.85 -1.52
N ALA A 283 -2.24 -2.50 -2.19
CA ALA A 283 -2.54 -3.35 -3.33
C ALA A 283 -3.37 -4.58 -2.92
N ILE A 284 -2.99 -5.26 -1.83
CA ILE A 284 -3.75 -6.40 -1.29
C ILE A 284 -5.18 -5.97 -0.94
N GLY A 285 -5.33 -4.83 -0.24
CA GLY A 285 -6.64 -4.32 0.13
C GLY A 285 -7.51 -3.92 -1.05
N ALA A 286 -6.93 -3.45 -2.16
CA ALA A 286 -7.67 -3.20 -3.40
C ALA A 286 -8.16 -4.51 -4.03
N ALA A 287 -7.37 -5.58 -4.00
CA ALA A 287 -7.80 -6.91 -4.44
C ALA A 287 -8.94 -7.45 -3.57
N ILE A 288 -8.78 -7.38 -2.24
CA ILE A 288 -9.80 -7.77 -1.26
C ILE A 288 -11.08 -6.95 -1.39
N HIS A 289 -10.97 -5.67 -1.74
CA HIS A 289 -12.13 -4.84 -2.02
C HIS A 289 -12.97 -5.43 -3.15
N GLY A 290 -12.33 -5.80 -4.26
CA GLY A 290 -13.02 -6.42 -5.39
C GLY A 290 -13.62 -7.78 -5.08
N HIS A 291 -12.87 -8.61 -4.35
CA HIS A 291 -13.37 -9.88 -3.83
C HIS A 291 -14.62 -9.72 -2.97
N ASN A 292 -14.68 -8.67 -2.14
CA ASN A 292 -15.83 -8.39 -1.28
C ASN A 292 -17.02 -7.77 -2.02
N GLU A 293 -16.81 -7.06 -3.13
CA GLU A 293 -17.90 -6.55 -3.98
C GLU A 293 -18.59 -7.70 -4.70
N GLU A 294 -17.84 -8.61 -5.32
CA GLU A 294 -18.42 -9.76 -6.03
C GLU A 294 -19.20 -10.70 -5.08
N LYS A 295 -18.75 -10.86 -3.83
CA LYS A 295 -19.52 -11.62 -2.80
C LYS A 295 -20.85 -10.96 -2.43
N LYS A 296 -20.97 -9.64 -2.52
CA LYS A 296 -22.22 -8.92 -2.24
C LYS A 296 -23.19 -9.00 -3.42
N ASP A 297 -22.66 -8.91 -4.64
CA ASP A 297 -23.45 -9.01 -5.88
C ASP A 297 -23.88 -10.46 -6.19
N GLY A 298 -23.32 -11.44 -5.49
CA GLY A 298 -23.69 -12.86 -5.56
C GLY A 298 -24.98 -13.27 -4.82
N PHE A 299 -25.70 -12.33 -4.21
CA PHE A 299 -27.09 -12.57 -3.80
C PHE A 299 -27.99 -12.39 -5.03
N PRO A 300 -28.77 -13.41 -5.44
CA PRO A 300 -29.75 -13.21 -6.50
C PRO A 300 -30.72 -12.13 -6.04
N HIS A 301 -30.69 -10.96 -6.69
CA HIS A 301 -31.82 -10.06 -6.71
C HIS A 301 -32.96 -10.82 -7.39
N HIS A 302 -33.71 -11.60 -6.61
CA HIS A 302 -35.04 -12.01 -7.01
C HIS A 302 -35.82 -10.71 -7.24
N GLN A 303 -36.17 -10.49 -8.51
CA GLN A 303 -37.10 -9.46 -8.95
C GLN A 303 -38.40 -9.52 -8.15
#